data_AF-A0A7X9DGX1-F1
#
_entry.id   AF-A0A7X9DGX1-F1
#
_cell.length_a   1.000
_cell.length_b   1.000
_cell.length_c   1.000
_cell.angle_alpha   90.00
_cell.angle_beta   90.00
_cell.angle_gamma   90.00
#
_symmetry.space_group_name_H-M   'P 1'
#
loop_
_entity.id
_entity.type
_entity.pdbx_description
1 polymer ?
#
loop_
_entity_poly.entity_id
_entity_poly.type
_entity_poly.pdbx_seq_one_letter_code
_entity_poly.pdbx_strand_id
1 'polypeptide(L)'
;MLKKISIVFISILILLIGIVNAYAYNVYSFKQNFYYGNVVAYKWGGTWEPYQSAFETALSDWNGAQSDFQWGYSDSTPSGCSDNRMGGVYYLENANEAGRCQMAYTTSSYVRAWCEINQFVCESKTDTYRRSVANHEVGHAMSLAHNSGNVIMNPNRDKNFIFVPQSLDISAVCQVY
;
A
#
# COMPACT_ATOMS: atom_id res chain seq x y z
N MET A 1 -20.12 -18.79 -50.85
CA MET A 1 -20.91 -18.67 -49.60
C MET A 1 -20.08 -18.88 -48.32
N LEU A 2 -19.00 -19.66 -48.32
CA LEU A 2 -18.16 -19.93 -47.14
C LEU A 2 -17.50 -18.68 -46.50
N LYS A 3 -17.11 -17.65 -47.27
CA LYS A 3 -16.48 -16.42 -46.74
C LYS A 3 -17.38 -15.56 -45.83
N LYS A 4 -18.70 -15.62 -46.01
CA LYS A 4 -19.65 -14.79 -45.22
C LYS A 4 -19.96 -15.41 -43.85
N ILE A 5 -19.81 -16.73 -43.71
CA ILE A 5 -20.04 -17.47 -42.45
C ILE A 5 -18.87 -17.25 -41.48
N SER A 6 -17.63 -17.14 -41.98
CA SER A 6 -16.44 -16.90 -41.14
C SER A 6 -16.43 -15.53 -40.44
N ILE A 7 -17.02 -14.49 -41.05
CA ILE A 7 -17.03 -13.13 -40.46
C ILE A 7 -17.98 -13.06 -39.26
N VAL A 8 -19.12 -13.75 -39.31
CA VAL A 8 -20.11 -13.77 -38.22
C VAL A 8 -19.54 -14.48 -36.98
N PHE A 9 -18.80 -15.57 -37.17
CA PHE A 9 -18.16 -16.30 -36.07
C PHE A 9 -17.05 -15.50 -35.36
N ILE A 10 -16.24 -14.74 -36.11
CA ILE A 10 -15.20 -13.87 -35.53
C ILE A 10 -15.84 -12.73 -34.73
N SER A 11 -16.96 -12.18 -35.20
CA SER A 11 -17.68 -11.09 -34.53
C SER A 11 -18.26 -11.51 -33.17
N ILE A 12 -18.77 -12.74 -33.08
CA ILE A 12 -19.29 -13.33 -31.82
C ILE A 12 -18.15 -13.65 -30.85
N LEU A 13 -16.98 -14.06 -31.37
CA LEU A 13 -15.80 -14.32 -30.53
C LEU A 13 -15.29 -13.04 -29.85
N ILE A 14 -15.37 -11.89 -30.54
CA ILE A 14 -14.96 -10.58 -30.00
C ILE A 14 -15.94 -10.08 -28.90
N LEU A 15 -17.22 -10.43 -28.99
CA LEU A 15 -18.24 -10.12 -27.98
C LEU A 15 -18.14 -11.01 -26.72
N LEU A 16 -17.47 -12.17 -26.82
CA LEU A 16 -17.17 -13.06 -25.69
C LEU A 16 -15.86 -12.71 -24.98
N ILE A 17 -15.09 -11.76 -25.50
CA ILE A 17 -13.97 -11.15 -24.78
C ILE A 17 -14.61 -10.33 -23.67
N GLY A 18 -14.71 -10.96 -22.49
CA GLY A 18 -15.52 -10.52 -21.37
C GLY A 18 -15.32 -9.07 -20.99
N ILE A 19 -16.36 -8.52 -20.37
CA ILE A 19 -16.35 -7.22 -19.72
C ILE A 19 -15.23 -7.24 -18.67
N VAL A 20 -14.04 -6.79 -19.05
CA VAL A 20 -13.00 -6.44 -18.08
C VAL A 20 -13.49 -5.19 -17.39
N ASN A 21 -13.98 -5.34 -16.17
CA ASN A 21 -14.25 -4.21 -15.29
C ASN A 21 -12.92 -3.51 -15.05
N ALA A 22 -12.69 -2.40 -15.76
CA ALA A 22 -11.58 -1.51 -15.49
C ALA A 22 -11.87 -0.78 -14.18
N TYR A 23 -11.38 -1.33 -13.07
CA TYR A 23 -11.36 -0.60 -11.81
C TYR A 23 -10.26 0.45 -11.90
N ALA A 24 -10.63 1.72 -11.84
CA ALA A 24 -9.66 2.79 -11.67
C ALA A 24 -9.06 2.64 -10.26
N TYR A 25 -7.76 2.35 -10.20
CA TYR A 25 -7.04 2.28 -8.94
C TYR A 25 -6.66 3.71 -8.52
N ASN A 26 -7.19 4.16 -7.39
CA ASN A 26 -6.98 5.51 -6.87
C ASN A 26 -5.60 5.62 -6.22
N VAL A 27 -4.88 6.68 -6.58
CA VAL A 27 -3.57 7.04 -6.01
C VAL A 27 -3.57 8.53 -5.66
N TYR A 28 -2.80 8.91 -4.63
CA TYR A 28 -2.62 10.31 -4.25
C TYR A 28 -1.69 11.08 -5.20
N SER A 29 -0.92 10.37 -6.04
CA SER A 29 -0.02 10.91 -7.08
C SER A 29 1.13 11.79 -6.58
N PHE A 30 1.45 11.78 -5.29
CA PHE A 30 2.71 12.34 -4.80
C PHE A 30 3.84 11.30 -4.95
N LYS A 31 5.08 11.76 -5.14
CA LYS A 31 6.27 10.90 -5.13
C LYS A 31 7.09 11.17 -3.87
N GLN A 32 7.51 10.10 -3.21
CA GLN A 32 8.56 10.14 -2.19
C GLN A 32 9.91 10.49 -2.84
N ASN A 33 10.76 11.20 -2.12
CA ASN A 33 12.14 11.46 -2.57
C ASN A 33 13.05 10.30 -2.20
N PHE A 34 13.69 9.72 -3.21
CA PHE A 34 14.69 8.67 -3.04
C PHE A 34 16.00 9.24 -2.51
N TYR A 35 16.66 8.49 -1.62
CA TYR A 35 18.02 8.85 -1.14
C TYR A 35 19.11 8.05 -1.85
N TYR A 36 18.78 6.88 -2.41
CA TYR A 36 19.71 6.04 -3.16
C TYR A 36 18.93 5.16 -4.14
N GLY A 37 19.15 5.34 -5.44
CA GLY A 37 18.41 4.58 -6.46
C GLY A 37 16.90 4.77 -6.35
N ASN A 38 16.18 3.67 -6.12
CA ASN A 38 14.73 3.59 -5.87
C ASN A 38 14.38 3.49 -4.37
N VAL A 39 15.34 3.70 -3.48
CA VAL A 39 15.17 3.50 -2.05
C VAL A 39 14.74 4.80 -1.36
N VAL A 40 13.64 4.72 -0.61
CA VAL A 40 13.16 5.74 0.32
C VAL A 40 13.51 5.31 1.73
N ALA A 41 14.09 6.24 2.51
CA ALA A 41 14.43 5.95 3.89
C ALA A 41 13.19 6.01 4.78
N TYR A 42 13.14 5.11 5.76
CA TYR A 42 12.26 5.20 6.90
C TYR A 42 13.05 5.04 8.20
N LYS A 43 12.48 5.57 9.28
CA LYS A 43 12.90 5.31 10.65
C LYS A 43 11.73 4.84 11.48
N TRP A 44 12.00 4.28 12.65
CA TRP A 44 10.95 3.89 13.58
C TRP A 44 10.32 5.14 14.22
N GLY A 45 8.98 5.22 14.16
CA GLY A 45 8.17 6.17 14.91
C GLY A 45 7.95 5.73 16.37
N GLY A 46 8.24 4.47 16.68
CA GLY A 46 8.22 3.84 17.99
C GLY A 46 8.65 2.38 17.87
N THR A 47 9.03 1.75 18.98
CA THR A 47 9.50 0.36 19.03
C THR A 47 8.62 -0.51 19.93
N TRP A 48 7.34 -0.63 19.57
CA TRP A 48 6.33 -1.26 20.42
C TRP A 48 5.87 -2.56 19.78
N GLU A 49 6.19 -3.68 20.41
CA GLU A 49 5.72 -4.99 19.97
C GLU A 49 4.25 -5.23 20.39
N PRO A 50 3.48 -6.01 19.61
CA PRO A 50 3.84 -6.70 18.37
C PRO A 50 3.74 -5.84 17.08
N TYR A 51 3.59 -4.52 17.22
CA TYR A 51 3.24 -3.63 16.11
C TYR A 51 4.44 -3.27 15.24
N GLN A 52 5.63 -3.13 15.82
CA GLN A 52 6.86 -2.95 15.05
C GLN A 52 7.10 -4.16 14.14
N SER A 53 7.05 -5.39 14.66
CA SER A 53 7.16 -6.62 13.85
C SER A 53 6.17 -6.66 12.67
N ALA A 54 4.95 -6.15 12.87
CA ALA A 54 3.95 -6.06 11.82
C ALA A 54 4.38 -5.12 10.68
N PHE A 55 4.97 -3.96 11.01
CA PHE A 55 5.54 -3.04 10.03
C PHE A 55 6.82 -3.57 9.38
N GLU A 56 7.71 -4.22 10.12
CA GLU A 56 8.90 -4.88 9.54
C GLU A 56 8.49 -5.88 8.46
N THR A 57 7.49 -6.70 8.76
CA THR A 57 6.95 -7.67 7.80
C THR A 57 6.29 -6.96 6.61
N ALA A 58 5.50 -5.92 6.84
CA ALA A 58 4.86 -5.17 5.76
C ALA A 58 5.85 -4.47 4.82
N LEU A 59 6.92 -3.88 5.37
CA LEU A 59 7.99 -3.25 4.57
C LEU A 59 8.71 -4.31 3.72
N SER A 60 8.96 -5.50 4.30
CA SER A 60 9.50 -6.65 3.57
C SER A 60 8.57 -7.13 2.45
N ASP A 61 7.26 -7.20 2.72
CA ASP A 61 6.25 -7.61 1.72
C ASP A 61 6.26 -6.68 0.52
N TRP A 62 6.25 -5.37 0.75
CA TRP A 62 6.29 -4.37 -0.31
C TRP A 62 7.60 -4.37 -1.09
N ASN A 63 8.73 -4.55 -0.40
CA ASN A 63 10.04 -4.65 -1.03
C ASN A 63 10.18 -5.91 -1.88
N GLY A 64 9.59 -7.03 -1.44
CA GLY A 64 9.60 -8.30 -2.17
C GLY A 64 8.60 -8.38 -3.32
N ALA A 65 7.58 -7.51 -3.34
CA ALA A 65 6.50 -7.56 -4.33
C ALA A 65 6.82 -6.82 -5.65
N GLN A 66 7.75 -5.86 -5.63
CA GLN A 66 8.14 -5.05 -6.80
C GLN A 66 9.50 -4.38 -6.57
N SER A 67 10.06 -3.74 -7.61
CA SER A 67 11.39 -3.13 -7.58
C SER A 67 11.45 -1.66 -8.02
N ASP A 68 10.34 -0.97 -8.22
CA ASP A 68 10.33 0.45 -8.60
C ASP A 68 10.41 1.39 -7.39
N PHE A 69 10.08 0.86 -6.22
CA PHE A 69 10.17 1.53 -4.93
C PHE A 69 10.71 0.56 -3.88
N GLN A 70 11.62 0.99 -3.01
CA GLN A 70 12.08 0.18 -1.88
C GLN A 70 12.13 1.00 -0.59
N TRP A 71 11.74 0.39 0.52
CA TRP A 71 11.96 0.92 1.86
C TRP A 71 13.33 0.51 2.37
N GLY A 72 14.14 1.49 2.77
CA GLY A 72 15.43 1.29 3.43
C GLY A 72 15.41 1.84 4.85
N TYR A 73 15.87 1.05 5.82
CA TYR A 73 16.00 1.54 7.19
C TYR A 73 17.13 2.56 7.31
N SER A 74 16.88 3.65 8.04
CA SER A 74 17.91 4.58 8.48
C SER A 74 17.51 5.23 9.81
N ASP A 75 18.43 5.29 10.78
CA ASP A 75 18.17 5.92 12.09
C ASP A 75 17.91 7.45 12.00
N SER A 76 18.20 8.06 10.85
CA SER A 76 17.96 9.48 10.58
C SER A 76 17.44 9.67 9.17
N THR A 77 16.82 10.81 8.88
CA THR A 77 16.36 11.11 7.51
C THR A 77 17.57 11.54 6.68
N PRO A 78 17.97 10.79 5.63
CA PRO A 78 19.08 11.20 4.78
C PRO A 78 18.79 12.54 4.08
N SER A 79 19.84 13.29 3.75
CA SER A 79 19.69 14.57 3.05
C SER A 79 18.96 14.37 1.71
N GLY A 80 17.97 15.22 1.43
CA GLY A 80 17.15 15.12 0.21
C GLY A 80 16.04 14.07 0.26
N CYS A 81 16.04 13.18 1.25
CA CYS A 81 15.02 12.14 1.41
C CYS A 81 13.74 12.66 2.06
N SER A 82 12.63 11.99 1.77
CA SER A 82 11.38 12.15 2.52
C SER A 82 11.51 11.62 3.96
N ASP A 83 10.80 12.25 4.90
CA ASP A 83 10.88 11.97 6.35
C ASP A 83 9.80 10.97 6.74
N ASN A 84 10.09 9.67 6.66
CA ASN A 84 9.10 8.63 6.92
C ASN A 84 9.30 7.96 8.28
N ARG A 85 8.21 7.82 9.03
CA ARG A 85 8.14 7.16 10.34
C ARG A 85 7.17 5.99 10.29
N MET A 86 7.68 4.78 10.48
CA MET A 86 6.91 3.54 10.47
C MET A 86 6.82 2.94 11.87
N GLY A 87 5.88 2.04 12.15
CA GLY A 87 5.88 1.31 13.42
C GLY A 87 5.42 2.10 14.64
N GLY A 88 4.86 3.30 14.47
CA GLY A 88 4.25 4.00 15.59
C GLY A 88 2.96 3.31 16.05
N VAL A 89 2.49 3.67 17.23
CA VAL A 89 1.14 3.30 17.67
C VAL A 89 0.46 4.50 18.30
N TYR A 90 -0.86 4.48 18.21
CA TYR A 90 -1.70 5.41 18.94
C TYR A 90 -2.79 4.63 19.65
N TYR A 91 -3.43 5.28 20.63
CA TYR A 91 -4.52 4.70 21.39
C TYR A 91 -5.74 5.60 21.23
N LEU A 92 -6.77 5.07 20.58
CA LEU A 92 -8.05 5.74 20.46
C LEU A 92 -9.18 4.73 20.62
N GLU A 93 -9.88 4.83 21.75
CA GLU A 93 -11.06 4.01 22.04
C GLU A 93 -12.21 4.35 21.08
N ASN A 94 -13.03 3.34 20.77
CA ASN A 94 -14.21 3.48 19.89
C ASN A 94 -13.90 3.99 18.47
N ALA A 95 -12.64 3.89 18.03
CA ALA A 95 -12.28 4.20 16.66
C ALA A 95 -12.70 3.07 15.70
N ASN A 96 -13.15 3.44 14.51
CA ASN A 96 -13.38 2.50 13.41
C ASN A 96 -12.08 2.19 12.63
N GLU A 97 -11.02 2.96 12.87
CA GLU A 97 -9.71 2.81 12.23
C GLU A 97 -8.79 1.89 13.03
N ALA A 98 -8.25 0.87 12.36
CA ALA A 98 -7.28 -0.07 12.93
C ALA A 98 -5.83 0.44 12.83
N GLY A 99 -5.59 1.41 11.96
CA GLY A 99 -4.31 2.05 11.71
C GLY A 99 -4.56 3.42 11.07
N ARG A 100 -3.49 4.21 10.94
CA ARG A 100 -3.53 5.47 10.20
C ARG A 100 -2.17 5.74 9.59
N CYS A 101 -2.14 6.42 8.45
CA CYS A 101 -0.94 7.04 7.94
C CYS A 101 -1.17 8.51 7.62
N GLN A 102 -0.54 9.37 8.41
CA GLN A 102 -0.60 10.82 8.23
C GLN A 102 0.47 11.25 7.25
N MET A 103 0.05 11.95 6.20
CA MET A 103 0.94 12.47 5.18
C MET A 103 0.95 13.99 5.20
N ALA A 104 2.14 14.57 5.16
CA ALA A 104 2.32 16.00 5.03
C ALA A 104 3.17 16.31 3.81
N TYR A 105 2.82 17.39 3.12
CA TYR A 105 3.48 17.88 1.93
C TYR A 105 4.09 19.24 2.23
N THR A 106 5.37 19.43 1.88
CA THR A 106 5.97 20.77 1.86
C THR A 106 6.02 21.29 0.43
N THR A 107 6.14 22.62 0.28
CA THR A 107 6.33 23.30 -1.01
C THR A 107 7.62 22.90 -1.74
N SER A 108 8.50 22.14 -1.09
CA SER A 108 9.80 21.67 -1.58
C SER A 108 9.82 20.17 -1.91
N SER A 109 8.66 19.56 -2.15
CA SER A 109 8.52 18.15 -2.56
C SER A 109 8.92 17.13 -1.49
N TYR A 110 9.06 17.52 -0.22
CA TYR A 110 9.26 16.55 0.85
C TYR A 110 7.92 15.99 1.29
N VAL A 111 7.77 14.68 1.13
CA VAL A 111 6.68 13.92 1.74
C VAL A 111 7.15 13.52 3.13
N ARG A 112 6.30 13.70 4.12
CA ARG A 112 6.43 13.04 5.43
C ARG A 112 5.29 12.07 5.55
N ALA A 113 5.58 10.80 5.75
CA ALA A 113 4.58 9.81 6.14
C ALA A 113 4.82 9.38 7.59
N TRP A 114 3.77 9.36 8.40
CA TRP A 114 3.80 8.79 9.74
C TRP A 114 2.69 7.76 9.84
N CYS A 115 3.08 6.49 9.79
CA CYS A 115 2.17 5.36 9.82
C CYS A 115 2.18 4.68 11.19
N GLU A 116 0.99 4.41 11.72
CA GLU A 116 0.76 3.92 13.07
C GLU A 116 -0.38 2.91 13.13
N ILE A 117 -0.33 1.98 14.08
CA ILE A 117 -1.43 1.06 14.39
C ILE A 117 -2.21 1.58 15.61
N ASN A 118 -3.54 1.45 15.57
CA ASN A 118 -4.37 1.67 16.74
C ASN A 118 -4.22 0.49 17.71
N GLN A 119 -3.55 0.71 18.83
CA GLN A 119 -3.32 -0.31 19.85
C GLN A 119 -4.65 -0.85 20.40
N PHE A 120 -5.62 0.02 20.73
CA PHE A 120 -6.89 -0.41 21.31
C PHE A 120 -7.65 -1.39 20.41
N VAL A 121 -7.70 -1.10 19.10
CA VAL A 121 -8.41 -1.94 18.12
C VAL A 121 -7.65 -3.24 17.82
N CYS A 122 -6.32 -3.19 17.86
CA CYS A 122 -5.46 -4.28 17.39
C CYS A 122 -4.85 -5.16 18.49
N GLU A 123 -4.99 -4.81 19.77
CA GLU A 123 -4.39 -5.54 20.90
C GLU A 123 -4.80 -7.01 20.92
N SER A 124 -6.11 -7.28 20.80
CA SER A 124 -6.68 -8.64 20.80
C SER A 124 -6.65 -9.34 19.44
N LYS A 125 -6.03 -8.74 18.43
CA LYS A 125 -6.03 -9.27 17.06
C LYS A 125 -4.84 -10.21 16.82
N THR A 126 -4.90 -10.96 15.72
CA THR A 126 -3.82 -11.86 15.30
C THR A 126 -2.67 -11.07 14.68
N ASP A 127 -1.50 -11.70 14.57
CA ASP A 127 -0.36 -11.10 13.86
C ASP A 127 -0.67 -10.87 12.38
N THR A 128 -1.41 -11.78 11.75
CA THR A 128 -1.90 -11.63 10.37
C THR A 128 -2.75 -10.37 10.22
N TYR A 129 -3.66 -10.12 11.15
CA TYR A 129 -4.49 -8.91 11.14
C TYR A 129 -3.63 -7.65 11.28
N ARG A 130 -2.68 -7.62 12.22
CA ARG A 130 -1.76 -6.48 12.41
C ARG A 130 -0.87 -6.25 11.20
N ARG A 131 -0.31 -7.30 10.60
CA ARG A 131 0.45 -7.24 9.34
C ARG A 131 -0.39 -6.69 8.20
N SER A 132 -1.66 -7.09 8.10
CA SER A 132 -2.58 -6.55 7.10
C SER A 132 -2.76 -5.05 7.28
N VAL A 133 -3.01 -4.58 8.51
CA VAL A 133 -3.14 -3.15 8.82
C VAL A 133 -1.85 -2.41 8.46
N ALA A 134 -0.69 -2.90 8.91
CA ALA A 134 0.60 -2.29 8.59
C ALA A 134 0.83 -2.18 7.07
N ASN A 135 0.54 -3.23 6.30
CA ASN A 135 0.67 -3.20 4.84
C ASN A 135 -0.22 -2.14 4.18
N HIS A 136 -1.43 -1.90 4.71
CA HIS A 136 -2.33 -0.86 4.24
C HIS A 136 -1.79 0.54 4.52
N GLU A 137 -1.31 0.78 5.74
CA GLU A 137 -0.73 2.09 6.09
C GLU A 137 0.57 2.37 5.31
N VAL A 138 1.42 1.36 5.11
CA VAL A 138 2.61 1.47 4.26
C VAL A 138 2.23 1.78 2.82
N GLY A 139 1.15 1.20 2.29
CA GLY A 139 0.63 1.54 0.97
C GLY A 139 0.24 3.03 0.85
N HIS A 140 -0.34 3.62 1.90
CA HIS A 140 -0.56 5.06 1.94
C HIS A 140 0.74 5.86 1.86
N ALA A 141 1.77 5.47 2.62
CA ALA A 141 3.08 6.10 2.51
C ALA A 141 3.70 6.00 1.11
N MET A 142 3.33 4.99 0.34
CA MET A 142 3.72 4.79 -1.07
C MET A 142 2.78 5.50 -2.07
N SER A 143 1.93 6.43 -1.62
CA SER A 143 1.01 7.22 -2.47
C SER A 143 -0.22 6.49 -2.98
N LEU A 144 -0.55 5.33 -2.40
CA LEU A 144 -1.80 4.63 -2.74
C LEU A 144 -2.96 5.19 -1.91
N ALA A 145 -4.09 5.45 -2.56
CA ALA A 145 -5.31 5.85 -1.87
C ALA A 145 -6.14 4.60 -1.50
N HIS A 146 -7.19 4.80 -0.70
CA HIS A 146 -8.17 3.74 -0.47
C HIS A 146 -8.78 3.28 -1.80
N ASN A 147 -8.96 1.97 -1.92
CA ASN A 147 -9.57 1.34 -3.09
C ASN A 147 -10.60 0.29 -2.69
N SER A 148 -11.46 -0.13 -3.62
CA SER A 148 -12.41 -1.22 -3.38
C SER A 148 -11.93 -2.53 -4.01
N GLY A 149 -12.47 -3.66 -3.54
CA GLY A 149 -12.19 -4.98 -4.10
C GLY A 149 -11.11 -5.75 -3.34
N ASN A 150 -10.51 -6.75 -3.99
CA ASN A 150 -9.52 -7.64 -3.39
C ASN A 150 -8.12 -7.03 -3.47
N VAL A 151 -7.90 -5.96 -2.69
CA VAL A 151 -6.68 -5.16 -2.69
C VAL A 151 -6.30 -4.79 -1.25
N ILE A 152 -5.01 -4.62 -0.96
CA ILE A 152 -4.55 -4.28 0.39
C ILE A 152 -5.06 -2.91 0.82
N MET A 153 -5.24 -2.00 -0.14
CA MET A 153 -5.77 -0.65 0.09
C MET A 153 -7.28 -0.61 0.28
N ASN A 154 -7.97 -1.75 0.35
CA ASN A 154 -9.38 -1.79 0.73
C ASN A 154 -9.53 -1.73 2.25
N PRO A 155 -10.10 -0.64 2.82
CA PRO A 155 -10.27 -0.52 4.27
C PRO A 155 -11.24 -1.58 4.83
N ASN A 156 -12.16 -2.07 4.00
CA ASN A 156 -13.19 -3.06 4.34
C ASN A 156 -12.79 -4.51 4.02
N ARG A 157 -11.53 -4.75 3.61
CA ARG A 157 -11.04 -6.11 3.34
C ARG A 157 -11.10 -6.98 4.61
N ASP A 158 -11.19 -8.30 4.41
CA ASP A 158 -10.87 -9.24 5.47
C ASP A 158 -9.36 -9.22 5.73
N LYS A 159 -9.00 -8.67 6.89
CA LYS A 159 -7.60 -8.46 7.30
C LYS A 159 -6.89 -9.75 7.72
N ASN A 160 -7.62 -10.87 7.90
CA ASN A 160 -6.99 -12.18 8.08
C ASN A 160 -6.75 -12.92 6.75
N PHE A 161 -7.35 -12.45 5.65
CA PHE A 161 -7.22 -13.08 4.33
C PHE A 161 -6.35 -12.26 3.37
N ILE A 162 -6.57 -10.94 3.30
CA ILE A 162 -5.78 -10.02 2.49
C ILE A 162 -4.84 -9.25 3.42
N PHE A 163 -3.61 -9.75 3.54
CA PHE A 163 -2.61 -9.20 4.46
C PHE A 163 -1.26 -8.86 3.80
N VAL A 164 -1.16 -9.02 2.48
CA VAL A 164 -0.01 -8.64 1.65
C VAL A 164 -0.49 -7.81 0.43
N PRO A 165 0.38 -7.05 -0.25
CA PRO A 165 0.03 -6.35 -1.48
C PRO A 165 -0.48 -7.31 -2.56
N GLN A 166 -1.53 -6.91 -3.28
CA GLN A 166 -2.10 -7.66 -4.40
C GLN A 166 -1.62 -7.09 -5.74
N SER A 167 -1.88 -7.79 -6.84
CA SER A 167 -1.40 -7.40 -8.18
C SER A 167 -1.77 -5.97 -8.59
N LEU A 168 -2.98 -5.52 -8.24
CA LEU A 168 -3.43 -4.16 -8.51
C LEU A 168 -2.71 -3.12 -7.63
N ASP A 169 -2.43 -3.46 -6.36
CA ASP A 169 -1.66 -2.60 -5.46
C ASP A 169 -0.23 -2.40 -5.99
N ILE A 170 0.39 -3.50 -6.42
CA ILE A 170 1.73 -3.52 -7.01
C ILE A 170 1.78 -2.69 -8.29
N SER A 171 0.82 -2.92 -9.20
CA SER A 171 0.74 -2.18 -10.46
C SER A 171 0.57 -0.67 -10.24
N ALA A 172 -0.18 -0.28 -9.21
CA ALA A 172 -0.37 1.11 -8.86
C ALA A 172 0.92 1.77 -8.34
N VAL A 173 1.74 1.06 -7.56
CA VAL A 173 3.07 1.54 -7.15
C VAL A 173 3.96 1.76 -8.37
N CYS A 174 4.02 0.80 -9.30
CA CYS A 174 4.79 0.91 -10.54
C CYS A 174 4.30 2.05 -11.45
N GLN A 175 3.03 2.44 -11.36
CA GLN A 175 2.50 3.60 -12.10
C GLN A 175 2.88 4.94 -11.44
N VAL A 176 2.96 4.96 -10.11
CA VAL A 176 3.39 6.15 -9.37
C VAL A 176 4.89 6.39 -9.57
N TYR A 177 5.74 5.38 -9.44
CA TYR A 177 7.20 5.53 -9.38
C TYR A 177 7.86 5.28 -10.73
#